data_AF-A0A1I6W2B2-F1
#
_entry.id   AF-A0A1I6W2B2-F1
#
_cell.length_a   1.000
_cell.length_b   1.000
_cell.length_c   1.000
_cell.angle_alpha   90.00
_cell.angle_beta   90.00
_cell.angle_gamma   90.00
#
_symmetry.space_group_name_H-M   'P 1'
#
loop_
_entity.id
_entity.type
_entity.pdbx_description
1 polymer ?
#
loop_
_entity_poly.entity_id
_entity_poly.type
_entity_poly.pdbx_seq_one_letter_code
_entity_poly.pdbx_strand_id
1 'polypeptide(L)'
;MRVNHQRRLLNKAAEARDYQITIRQRADASWPGDHSRLTALESTGHLRRIDPLEDPGCPVAVWQITAAGLSQLRALTSGAE
;
A
#
# COMPACT_ATOMS: atom_id res chain seq x y z
N MET A 1 -8.18 7.87 -15.29
CA MET A 1 -8.20 6.47 -14.78
C MET A 1 -7.09 6.11 -13.76
N ARG A 2 -6.41 7.06 -13.08
CA ARG A 2 -5.41 6.74 -12.02
C ARG A 2 -6.02 6.53 -10.62
N VAL A 3 -7.15 7.18 -10.33
CA VAL A 3 -7.80 7.21 -9.02
C VAL A 3 -8.28 5.83 -8.57
N ASN A 4 -8.76 4.99 -9.49
CA ASN A 4 -9.22 3.64 -9.18
C ASN A 4 -8.13 2.74 -8.61
N HIS A 5 -6.88 2.88 -9.09
CA HIS A 5 -5.79 2.04 -8.62
C HIS A 5 -5.31 2.43 -7.22
N GLN A 6 -5.20 3.72 -6.93
CA GLN A 6 -4.85 4.20 -5.59
C GLN A 6 -5.93 3.82 -4.58
N ARG A 7 -7.21 4.05 -4.91
CA ARG A 7 -8.34 3.63 -4.09
C ARG A 7 -8.29 2.13 -3.82
N ARG A 8 -8.07 1.32 -4.85
CA ARG A 8 -7.99 -0.14 -4.72
C ARG A 8 -6.84 -0.60 -3.83
N LEU A 9 -5.68 0.06 -3.91
CA LEU A 9 -4.55 -0.24 -3.01
C LEU A 9 -4.87 0.15 -1.57
N LEU A 10 -5.33 1.38 -1.32
CA LEU A 10 -5.70 1.82 0.03
C LEU A 10 -6.82 0.95 0.62
N ASN A 11 -7.82 0.58 -0.19
CA ASN A 11 -8.89 -0.32 0.24
C ASN A 11 -8.33 -1.69 0.60
N LYS A 12 -7.44 -2.24 -0.23
CA LYS A 12 -6.76 -3.51 0.07
C LYS A 12 -5.92 -3.43 1.35
N ALA A 13 -5.28 -2.28 1.64
CA ALA A 13 -4.61 -2.06 2.93
C ALA A 13 -5.61 -2.09 4.08
N ALA A 14 -6.73 -1.39 3.93
CA ALA A 14 -7.74 -1.24 4.96
C ALA A 14 -8.51 -2.54 5.23
N GLU A 15 -8.70 -3.38 4.22
CA GLU A 15 -9.29 -4.72 4.33
C GLU A 15 -8.30 -5.78 4.81
N ALA A 16 -7.00 -5.52 4.68
CA ALA A 16 -5.96 -6.45 5.14
C ALA A 16 -5.89 -6.46 6.66
N ARG A 17 -5.48 -7.60 7.21
CA ARG A 17 -5.25 -7.77 8.65
C ARG A 17 -4.21 -6.74 9.10
N ASP A 18 -4.52 -6.04 10.18
CA ASP A 18 -3.65 -5.03 10.77
C ASP A 18 -3.37 -3.80 9.90
N TYR A 19 -4.25 -3.50 8.92
CA TYR A 19 -4.15 -2.30 8.08
C TYR A 19 -2.85 -2.25 7.27
N GLN A 20 -2.35 -3.41 6.84
CA GLN A 20 -1.02 -3.57 6.24
C GLN A 20 -1.06 -4.24 4.86
N ILE A 21 -0.33 -3.66 3.90
CA ILE A 21 -0.04 -4.26 2.60
C ILE A 21 1.35 -4.86 2.64
N THR A 22 1.44 -6.17 2.44
CA THR A 22 2.72 -6.83 2.18
C THR A 22 2.88 -7.06 0.68
N ILE A 23 3.92 -6.48 0.09
CA ILE A 23 4.37 -6.84 -1.26
C ILE A 23 5.60 -7.72 -1.12
N ARG A 24 5.55 -8.88 -1.78
CA ARG A 24 6.73 -9.73 -1.94
C ARG A 24 7.41 -9.37 -3.26
N GLN A 25 8.74 -9.26 -3.23
CA GLN A 25 9.51 -9.20 -4.47
C GLN A 25 9.27 -10.50 -5.26
N ARG A 26 9.17 -10.39 -6.59
CA ARG A 26 9.03 -11.58 -7.44
C ARG A 26 10.35 -12.36 -7.45
N ALA A 27 10.29 -13.64 -7.79
CA ALA A 27 11.46 -14.51 -7.95
C ALA A 27 12.48 -13.98 -8.99
N ASP A 28 12.02 -13.11 -9.89
CA ASP A 28 12.83 -12.41 -10.91
C ASP A 28 13.51 -11.12 -10.37
N ALA A 29 13.58 -10.93 -9.05
CA ALA A 29 14.00 -9.68 -8.39
C ALA A 29 13.19 -8.42 -8.78
N SER A 30 12.14 -8.58 -9.58
CA SER A 30 11.27 -7.50 -10.03
C SER A 30 10.17 -7.18 -9.00
N TRP A 31 10.00 -5.89 -8.69
CA TRP A 31 8.88 -5.42 -7.88
C TRP A 31 7.61 -5.28 -8.73
N PRO A 32 6.43 -5.67 -8.22
CA PRO A 32 5.19 -5.44 -8.95
C PRO A 32 4.94 -3.93 -9.10
N GLY A 33 4.19 -3.52 -10.12
CA GLY A 33 3.84 -2.11 -10.35
C GLY A 33 3.09 -1.46 -9.18
N ASP A 34 2.55 -2.26 -8.25
CA ASP A 34 2.02 -1.79 -6.97
C ASP A 34 3.11 -1.17 -6.08
N HIS A 35 4.36 -1.63 -6.12
CA HIS A 35 5.48 -1.06 -5.35
C HIS A 35 5.66 0.43 -5.64
N SER A 36 5.82 0.83 -6.91
CA SER A 36 5.99 2.25 -7.28
C SER A 36 4.80 3.11 -6.83
N ARG A 37 3.59 2.54 -6.80
CA ARG A 37 2.38 3.23 -6.33
C ARG A 37 2.35 3.36 -4.81
N LEU A 38 2.78 2.33 -4.09
CA LEU A 38 2.90 2.35 -2.64
C LEU A 38 3.99 3.33 -2.19
N THR A 39 5.12 3.41 -2.90
CA THR A 39 6.15 4.43 -2.69
C THR A 39 5.60 5.84 -2.89
N ALA A 40 4.79 6.08 -3.94
CA ALA A 40 4.15 7.39 -4.14
C ALA A 40 3.14 7.73 -3.03
N LEU A 41 2.40 6.74 -2.54
CA LEU A 41 1.48 6.89 -1.41
C LEU A 41 2.22 7.14 -0.08
N GLU A 42 3.39 6.54 0.09
CA GLU A 42 4.27 6.77 1.23
C GLU A 42 4.88 8.17 1.19
N SER A 43 5.38 8.60 0.03
CA SER A 43 5.88 9.97 -0.19
C SER A 43 4.81 11.05 0.05
N THR A 44 3.53 10.71 -0.05
CA THR A 44 2.41 11.62 0.25
C THR A 44 1.88 11.50 1.68
N GLY A 45 2.46 10.61 2.50
CA GLY A 45 2.08 10.40 3.91
C GLY A 45 0.83 9.55 4.12
N HIS A 46 0.25 8.97 3.06
CA HIS A 46 -0.92 8.10 3.16
C HIS A 46 -0.57 6.69 3.64
N LEU A 47 0.65 6.24 3.36
CA LEU A 47 1.18 4.96 3.81
C LEU A 47 2.49 5.19 4.56
N ARG A 48 2.82 4.25 5.45
CA ARG A 48 4.12 4.19 6.10
C ARG A 48 4.76 2.85 5.77
N ARG A 49 5.96 2.88 5.17
CA ARG A 49 6.73 1.66 4.99
C ARG A 49 7.20 1.15 6.36
N ILE A 50 6.89 -0.11 6.63
CA ILE A 50 7.42 -0.88 7.76
C ILE A 50 8.37 -1.87 7.13
N ASP A 51 9.67 -1.68 7.33
CA ASP A 51 10.64 -2.66 6.88
C ASP A 51 10.41 -3.96 7.65
N PRO A 52 10.04 -5.05 6.95
CA PRO A 52 9.88 -6.32 7.62
C PRO A 52 11.25 -6.77 8.10
N LEU A 53 11.25 -7.33 9.32
CA LEU A 53 12.41 -7.97 9.92
C LEU A 53 12.99 -8.96 8.89
N GLU A 54 14.26 -8.77 8.55
CA GLU A 54 14.99 -9.41 7.45
C GLU A 54 14.67 -10.91 7.36
N ASP A 55 13.82 -11.31 6.42
CA ASP A 55 13.62 -12.72 6.11
C ASP A 55 14.68 -13.13 5.07
N PRO A 56 15.57 -14.09 5.40
CA PRO A 56 16.75 -14.39 4.59
C PRO A 56 16.44 -15.09 3.25
N GLY A 57 15.18 -15.25 2.84
CA GLY A 57 14.81 -15.95 1.61
C GLY A 57 14.09 -15.10 0.56
N CYS A 58 13.41 -14.01 0.94
CA CYS A 58 12.66 -13.16 0.02
C CYS A 58 12.51 -11.75 0.60
N PRO A 59 13.03 -10.70 -0.05
CA PRO A 59 12.76 -9.34 0.39
C PRO A 59 11.27 -9.07 0.25
N VAL A 60 10.61 -8.93 1.38
CA VAL A 60 9.24 -8.45 1.48
C VAL A 60 9.29 -7.00 1.88
N ALA A 61 8.30 -6.23 1.46
CA ALA A 61 8.15 -4.85 1.89
C ALA A 61 6.73 -4.72 2.43
N VAL A 62 6.60 -4.13 3.62
CA VAL A 62 5.31 -3.94 4.28
C VAL A 62 5.01 -2.45 4.29
N TRP A 63 3.76 -2.08 4.03
CA TRP A 63 3.26 -0.73 4.17
C TRP A 63 2.03 -0.75 5.05
N GLN A 64 2.00 0.08 6.07
CA GLN A 64 0.84 0.29 6.91
C GLN A 64 0.10 1.53 6.47
N ILE A 65 -1.24 1.46 6.38
CA ILE A 65 -2.04 2.65 6.09
C ILE A 65 -2.04 3.59 7.29
N THR A 66 -1.81 4.88 7.04
CA THR A 66 -1.84 5.90 8.08
C THR A 66 -3.26 6.44 8.25
N ALA A 67 -3.50 7.20 9.32
CA ALA A 67 -4.76 7.91 9.51
C ALA A 67 -5.09 8.83 8.30
N ALA A 68 -4.09 9.45 7.69
CA ALA A 68 -4.27 10.27 6.49
C ALA A 68 -4.69 9.43 5.27
N GLY A 69 -4.07 8.26 5.07
CA GLY A 69 -4.47 7.33 4.00
C GLY A 69 -5.87 6.78 4.18
N LEU A 70 -6.28 6.48 5.43
CA LEU A 70 -7.64 6.07 5.77
C LEU A 70 -8.66 7.17 5.51
N SER A 71 -8.38 8.42 5.89
CA SER A 71 -9.23 9.57 5.58
C SER A 71 -9.35 9.81 4.08
N GLN A 72 -8.24 9.67 3.33
CA GLN A 72 -8.26 9.76 1.87
C GLN A 72 -9.10 8.64 1.24
N LEU A 73 -8.97 7.40 1.74
CA LEU A 73 -9.82 6.28 1.29
C LEU A 73 -11.30 6.57 1.56
N ARG A 74 -11.62 7.08 2.75
CA ARG A 74 -12.98 7.50 3.11
C ARG A 74 -13.51 8.60 2.19
N ALA A 75 -12.71 9.60 1.87
CA ALA A 75 -13.08 10.64 0.91
C ALA A 75 -13.32 10.06 -0.50
N LEU A 76 -12.48 9.12 -0.94
CA LEU A 76 -12.60 8.45 -2.25
C LEU A 76 -13.75 7.44 -2.34
N THR A 77 -14.22 6.90 -1.21
CA THR A 77 -15.38 5.99 -1.17
C THR A 77 -16.70 6.73 -0.91
N SER A 78 -16.65 7.85 -0.20
CA SER A 78 -17.83 8.70 0.06
C SER A 78 -18.14 9.65 -1.09
N GLY A 79 -17.14 10.07 -1.88
CA GLY A 79 -17.35 10.89 -3.08
C GLY A 79 -17.95 10.16 -4.29
N ALA A 80 -18.66 9.05 -4.08
CA ALA A 80 -19.37 8.29 -5.11
C ALA A 80 -20.90 8.48 -5.02
N GLU A 81 -21.33 9.60 -4.46
CA GLU A 81 -22.72 10.04 -4.33
C GLU A 81 -23.06 11.09 -5.40
#